data_AF-M1C0U5-F1
#
_entry.id   AF-M1C0U5-F1
#
_cell.length_a   1.000
_cell.length_b   1.000
_cell.length_c   1.000
_cell.angle_alpha   90.00
_cell.angle_beta   90.00
_cell.angle_gamma   90.00
#
_symmetry.space_group_name_H-M   'P 1'
#
loop_
_entity.id
_entity.type
_entity.pdbx_description
1 polymer ?
#
loop_
_entity_poly.entity_id
_entity_poly.type
_entity_poly.pdbx_seq_one_letter_code
_entity_poly.pdbx_strand_id
1 'polypeptide(L)'
;MSTGSRFAPIGLVNMFNSGGAIKELKYETEGKCGLVSMKVRGCGMFGAYSSGKPKRIQVDNEEVHFDYDESSGLITINIRVPDEELYLWDVKVEM
;
A
#
# COMPACT_ATOMS: atom_id res chain seq x y z
N MET A 1 -13.56 9.65 -1.26
CA MET A 1 -13.75 8.18 -1.37
C MET A 1 -15.01 7.94 -2.19
N SER A 2 -14.94 7.56 -3.47
CA SER A 2 -16.14 7.40 -4.34
C SER A 2 -16.53 5.95 -4.65
N THR A 3 -15.95 4.95 -3.98
CA THR A 3 -16.34 3.53 -4.10
C THR A 3 -16.75 2.85 -2.79
N GLY A 4 -16.92 3.60 -1.69
CA GLY A 4 -17.35 3.06 -0.40
C GLY A 4 -16.32 2.20 0.35
N SER A 5 -15.18 1.88 -0.26
CA SER A 5 -14.10 1.14 0.39
C SER A 5 -13.28 2.06 1.31
N ARG A 6 -13.00 1.59 2.53
CA ARG A 6 -12.15 2.25 3.52
C ARG A 6 -10.76 1.64 3.44
N PHE A 7 -9.72 2.47 3.48
CA PHE A 7 -8.33 2.03 3.43
C PHE A 7 -7.53 2.76 4.51
N ALA A 8 -6.65 2.04 5.20
CA ALA A 8 -5.80 2.57 6.27
C ALA A 8 -4.42 1.88 6.23
N PRO A 9 -3.36 2.57 5.79
CA PRO A 9 -2.02 1.98 5.76
C PRO A 9 -1.41 1.89 7.16
N ILE A 10 -0.66 0.82 7.42
CA ILE A 10 0.10 0.60 8.66
C ILE A 10 1.56 1.04 8.46
N GLY A 11 2.13 0.73 7.29
CA GLY A 11 3.55 0.90 6.99
C GLY A 11 4.29 -0.44 7.03
N LEU A 12 5.60 -0.41 7.29
CA LEU A 12 6.42 -1.63 7.37
C LEU A 12 6.17 -2.36 8.70
N VAL A 13 5.57 -3.55 8.66
CA VAL A 13 4.96 -4.20 9.85
C VAL A 13 5.98 -4.74 10.85
N ASN A 14 7.20 -5.06 10.41
CA ASN A 14 8.28 -5.57 11.26
C ASN A 14 9.30 -4.48 11.64
N MET A 15 8.83 -3.25 11.84
CA MET A 15 9.67 -2.11 12.22
C MET A 15 9.10 -1.37 13.44
N PHE A 16 9.96 -0.77 14.25
CA PHE A 16 9.54 0.02 15.42
C PHE A 16 8.73 1.27 15.04
N ASN A 17 9.02 1.85 13.87
CA ASN A 17 8.31 3.00 13.33
C ASN A 17 7.68 2.66 11.97
N SER A 18 6.71 1.75 11.99
CA SER A 18 6.02 1.29 10.78
C SER A 18 5.45 2.44 9.97
N GLY A 19 4.66 3.32 10.60
CA GLY A 19 4.02 4.46 9.93
C GLY A 19 5.04 5.46 9.38
N GLY A 20 6.20 5.61 10.02
CA GLY A 20 7.28 6.47 9.55
C GLY A 20 7.90 6.06 8.21
N ALA A 21 7.63 4.85 7.73
CA ALA A 21 7.97 4.42 6.38
C ALA A 21 7.17 5.18 5.31
N ILE A 22 5.94 5.60 5.61
CA ILE A 22 5.06 6.29 4.67
C ILE A 22 5.43 7.78 4.64
N LYS A 23 5.82 8.28 3.48
CA LYS A 23 6.22 9.68 3.25
C LYS A 23 5.14 10.52 2.59
N GLU A 24 4.33 9.90 1.75
CA GLU A 24 3.16 10.52 1.14
C GLU A 24 2.02 9.52 1.07
N LEU A 25 0.79 10.03 1.15
CA LEU A 25 -0.45 9.26 1.01
C LEU A 25 -1.49 10.14 0.32
N LYS A 26 -2.05 9.63 -0.79
CA LYS A 26 -3.07 10.30 -1.59
C LYS A 26 -4.21 9.34 -1.86
N TYR A 27 -5.43 9.84 -1.72
CA TYR A 27 -6.65 9.13 -2.04
C TYR A 27 -7.27 9.77 -3.26
N GLU A 28 -7.20 9.09 -4.39
CA GLU A 28 -7.74 9.55 -5.66
C GLU A 28 -9.14 8.98 -5.84
N THR A 29 -10.09 9.88 -6.13
CA THR A 29 -11.53 9.56 -6.14
C THR A 29 -12.20 9.91 -7.46
N GLU A 30 -11.40 10.41 -8.41
CA GLU A 30 -11.83 10.76 -9.75
C GLU A 30 -11.78 9.49 -10.62
N GLY A 31 -12.95 8.88 -10.88
CA GLY A 31 -13.06 7.64 -11.65
C GLY A 31 -13.96 6.58 -11.00
N LYS A 32 -14.15 5.44 -11.69
CA LYS A 32 -14.94 4.29 -11.19
C LYS A 32 -14.17 3.37 -10.23
N CYS A 33 -12.83 3.41 -10.24
CA CYS A 33 -11.96 2.69 -9.31
C CYS A 33 -11.40 3.68 -8.29
N GLY A 34 -11.42 3.32 -7.00
CA GLY A 34 -10.72 4.11 -5.99
C GLY A 34 -9.23 3.78 -6.07
N LEU A 35 -8.37 4.79 -6.15
CA LEU A 35 -6.92 4.59 -6.19
C LEU A 35 -6.29 5.19 -4.93
N VAL A 36 -5.49 4.41 -4.24
CA VAL A 36 -4.66 4.87 -3.11
C VAL A 36 -3.21 4.85 -3.55
N SER A 37 -2.56 6.02 -3.52
CA SER A 37 -1.18 6.21 -3.94
C SER A 37 -0.33 6.58 -2.71
N MET A 38 0.82 5.94 -2.54
CA MET A 38 1.72 6.15 -1.40
C MET A 38 3.17 6.25 -1.86
N LYS A 39 3.95 7.09 -1.17
CA LYS A 39 5.41 7.03 -1.21
C LYS A 39 5.91 6.32 0.03
N VAL A 40 6.62 5.22 -0.14
CA VAL A 40 7.09 4.37 0.97
C VAL A 40 8.60 4.24 0.95
N ARG A 41 9.23 4.39 2.11
CA ARG A 41 10.67 4.21 2.29
C ARG A 41 10.99 2.93 3.04
N GLY A 42 12.03 2.23 2.62
CA GLY A 42 12.53 1.01 3.26
C GLY A 42 12.19 -0.24 2.43
N CYS A 43 12.27 -1.40 3.08
CA CYS A 43 12.01 -2.70 2.44
C CYS A 43 11.43 -3.69 3.46
N GLY A 44 10.90 -4.81 2.96
CA GLY A 44 10.24 -5.85 3.74
C GLY A 44 8.72 -5.77 3.68
N MET A 45 8.06 -6.44 4.62
CA MET A 45 6.61 -6.57 4.62
C MET A 45 5.94 -5.22 4.97
N PHE A 46 5.07 -4.78 4.08
CA PHE A 46 4.21 -3.61 4.25
C PHE A 46 2.77 -4.07 4.47
N GLY A 47 2.07 -3.43 5.41
CA GLY A 47 0.70 -3.74 5.77
C GLY A 47 -0.25 -2.56 5.59
N ALA A 48 -1.50 -2.87 5.24
CA ALA A 48 -2.61 -1.92 5.24
C ALA A 48 -3.93 -2.65 5.54
N TYR A 49 -4.88 -1.97 6.15
CA TYR A 49 -6.25 -2.47 6.25
C TYR A 49 -7.10 -1.91 5.12
N SER A 50 -7.98 -2.75 4.58
CA SER A 50 -8.99 -2.36 3.61
C SER A 50 -10.31 -3.08 3.85
N SER A 51 -11.42 -2.35 3.76
CA SER A 51 -12.76 -2.94 3.88
C SER A 51 -13.18 -3.77 2.67
N GLY A 52 -12.42 -3.73 1.57
CA GLY A 52 -12.64 -4.56 0.39
C GLY A 52 -11.32 -5.05 -0.18
N LYS A 53 -11.34 -6.20 -0.84
CA LYS A 53 -10.15 -6.77 -1.50
C LYS A 53 -9.72 -5.86 -2.65
N PRO A 54 -8.45 -5.38 -2.68
CA PRO A 54 -7.92 -4.67 -3.83
C PRO A 54 -8.02 -5.50 -5.11
N LYS A 55 -8.21 -4.85 -6.26
CA LYS A 55 -8.12 -5.50 -7.56
C LYS A 55 -6.67 -5.76 -7.95
N ARG A 56 -5.80 -4.81 -7.62
CA ARG A 56 -4.40 -4.80 -8.04
C ARG A 56 -3.56 -3.92 -7.11
N ILE A 57 -2.31 -4.31 -6.90
CA ILE A 57 -1.31 -3.49 -6.22
C ILE A 57 -0.06 -3.41 -7.09
N GLN A 58 0.51 -2.21 -7.21
CA GLN A 58 1.76 -1.98 -7.95
C GLN A 58 2.80 -1.28 -7.07
N VAL A 59 4.07 -1.61 -7.31
CA VAL A 59 5.25 -0.94 -6.75
C VAL A 59 6.12 -0.50 -7.93
N ASP A 60 6.31 0.82 -8.10
CA ASP A 60 6.95 1.45 -9.27
C ASP A 60 6.39 1.00 -10.62
N ASN A 61 5.06 0.89 -10.71
CA ASN A 61 4.33 0.42 -11.89
C ASN A 61 4.51 -1.08 -12.22
N GLU A 62 5.24 -1.84 -11.41
CA GLU A 62 5.26 -3.29 -11.50
C GLU A 62 4.17 -3.88 -10.60
N GLU A 63 3.33 -4.75 -11.16
CA GLU A 63 2.30 -5.44 -10.39
C GLU A 63 2.93 -6.46 -9.45
N VAL A 64 2.49 -6.47 -8.19
CA VAL A 64 3.03 -7.35 -7.14
C VAL A 64 1.94 -8.26 -6.60
N HIS A 65 2.33 -9.47 -6.21
CA HIS A 65 1.46 -10.33 -5.43
C HIS A 65 1.17 -9.71 -4.06
N PHE A 66 -0.05 -9.88 -3.59
CA PHE A 66 -0.48 -9.45 -2.27
C PHE A 66 -1.40 -10.49 -1.64
N ASP A 67 -1.35 -10.59 -0.32
CA ASP A 67 -2.33 -11.36 0.44
C ASP A 67 -3.42 -10.42 0.94
N TYR A 68 -4.65 -10.94 1.02
CA TYR A 68 -5.79 -10.25 1.62
C TYR A 68 -6.53 -11.21 2.54
N ASP A 69 -6.51 -10.92 3.83
CA ASP A 69 -7.30 -11.65 4.83
C ASP A 69 -8.72 -11.07 4.85
N GLU A 70 -9.69 -11.83 4.35
CA GLU A 70 -11.09 -11.42 4.30
C GLU A 70 -11.73 -11.22 5.69
N SER A 71 -11.18 -11.87 6.73
CA SER A 71 -11.73 -11.77 8.09
C SER A 71 -11.36 -10.46 8.79
N SER A 72 -10.15 -9.96 8.55
CA SER A 72 -9.61 -8.75 9.17
C SER A 72 -9.56 -7.54 8.22
N GLY A 73 -9.60 -7.79 6.92
CA GLY A 73 -9.32 -6.80 5.88
C GLY A 73 -7.82 -6.47 5.73
N LEU A 74 -6.92 -7.26 6.33
CA LEU A 74 -5.48 -7.01 6.26
C LEU A 74 -4.94 -7.35 4.87
N ILE A 75 -4.25 -6.38 4.28
CA ILE A 75 -3.44 -6.52 3.07
C ILE A 75 -1.98 -6.59 3.48
N THR A 76 -1.23 -7.54 2.92
CA THR A 76 0.23 -7.57 3.04
C THR A 76 0.90 -7.68 1.68
N ILE A 77 1.94 -6.86 1.48
CA ILE A 77 2.83 -6.90 0.31
C ILE A 77 4.29 -6.91 0.76
N ASN A 78 5.18 -7.45 -0.07
CA ASN A 78 6.61 -7.37 0.17
C ASN A 78 7.24 -6.26 -0.67
N ILE A 79 7.84 -5.27 -0.01
CA ILE A 79 8.61 -4.21 -0.65
C ILE A 79 10.06 -4.69 -0.81
N ARG A 80 10.58 -4.65 -2.04
CA ARG A 80 11.94 -5.09 -2.36
C ARG A 80 13.00 -4.17 -1.74
N VAL A 81 14.23 -4.67 -1.67
CA VAL A 81 15.40 -3.88 -1.22
C VAL A 81 15.73 -2.87 -2.33
N PRO A 82 15.86 -1.57 -2.02
CA PRO A 82 16.24 -0.58 -3.02
C PRO A 82 17.75 -0.63 -3.28
N ASP A 83 18.15 -0.35 -4.52
CA ASP A 83 19.57 -0.23 -4.89
C ASP A 83 20.19 1.09 -4.40
N GLU A 84 19.36 2.12 -4.22
CA GLU A 84 19.76 3.46 -3.80
C GLU A 84 19.35 3.77 -2.36
N GLU A 85 20.20 4.51 -1.65
CA GLU A 85 19.85 5.02 -0.33
C GLU A 85 18.69 6.02 -0.42
N LEU A 86 17.82 5.99 0.61
CA LEU A 86 16.67 6.89 0.75
C LEU A 86 15.59 6.75 -0.35
N TYR A 87 15.63 5.69 -1.18
CA TYR A 87 14.65 5.45 -2.23
C TYR A 87 13.20 5.48 -1.72
N LEU A 88 12.31 6.06 -2.51
CA LEU A 88 10.88 6.17 -2.24
C LEU A 88 10.09 5.37 -3.28
N TRP A 89 9.65 4.19 -2.87
CA TRP A 89 8.77 3.33 -3.65
C TRP A 89 7.43 4.02 -3.94
N ASP A 90 7.00 3.96 -5.20
CA ASP A 90 5.66 4.37 -5.62
C ASP A 90 4.68 3.20 -5.48
N VAL A 91 3.93 3.17 -4.38
CA VAL A 91 2.95 2.09 -4.12
C VAL A 91 1.55 2.57 -4.50
N LYS A 92 0.90 1.82 -5.40
CA LYS A 92 -0.46 2.10 -5.88
C LYS A 92 -1.37 0.92 -5.56
N VAL A 93 -2.49 1.19 -4.90
CA VAL A 93 -3.51 0.20 -4.56
C VAL A 93 -4.80 0.58 -5.28
N GLU A 94 -5.22 -0.28 -6.20
CA GLU A 94 -6.47 -0.12 -6.94
C GLU A 94 -7.58 -0.92 -6.26
N MET A 95 -8.63 -0.21 -5.84
CA MET A 95 -9.83 -0.75 -5.18
C MET A 95 -10.91 -1.13 -6.20
#